data_AF-A0A7Y3DXM5-F1
#
_entry.id   AF-A0A7Y3DXM5-F1
#
_cell.length_a   1.000
_cell.length_b   1.000
_cell.length_c   1.000
_cell.angle_alpha   90.00
_cell.angle_beta   90.00
_cell.angle_gamma   90.00
#
_symmetry.space_group_name_H-M   'P 1'
#
loop_
_entity.id
_entity.type
_entity.pdbx_description
1 polymer ?
#
loop_
_entity_poly.entity_id
_entity_poly.type
_entity_poly.pdbx_seq_one_letter_code
_entity_poly.pdbx_strand_id
1 'polypeptide(L)' 'LWPEHEPEAAEKQSILARTALSRLGDPADIASAVAYLALDAPYVTGQILAVDGGRSLNM' A
#
# COMPACT_ATOMS: atom_id res chain seq x y z
N LEU A 1 -13.22 -0.32 5.08
CA LEU A 1 -13.70 -1.59 5.66
C LEU A 1 -12.71 -2.66 5.27
N TRP A 2 -12.23 -3.43 6.25
CA TRP A 2 -11.37 -4.59 5.97
C TRP A 2 -12.22 -5.66 5.27
N PRO A 3 -11.69 -6.43 4.30
CA PRO A 3 -12.47 -7.47 3.67
C PRO A 3 -12.86 -8.55 4.69
N GLU A 4 -14.15 -8.90 4.73
CA GLU A 4 -14.69 -9.95 5.62
C GLU A 4 -14.35 -11.37 5.13
N HIS A 5 -13.92 -11.51 3.88
CA HIS A 5 -13.59 -12.78 3.24
C HIS A 5 -12.23 -12.68 2.56
N GLU A 6 -11.53 -13.81 2.47
CA GLU A 6 -10.33 -13.85 1.64
C GLU A 6 -10.68 -13.65 0.17
N PRO A 7 -9.90 -12.85 -0.57
CA PRO A 7 -10.14 -12.65 -1.99
C PRO A 7 -9.91 -13.95 -2.76
N GLU A 8 -10.78 -14.22 -3.71
CA GLU A 8 -10.67 -15.36 -4.61
C GLU A 8 -9.41 -15.23 -5.49
N ALA A 9 -8.95 -16.35 -6.07
CA ALA A 9 -7.73 -16.37 -6.88
C ALA A 9 -7.77 -15.38 -8.06
N ALA A 10 -8.92 -15.25 -8.72
CA ALA A 10 -9.10 -14.31 -9.83
C ALA A 10 -9.00 -12.84 -9.37
N GLU A 11 -9.54 -12.53 -8.19
CA GLU A 11 -9.47 -11.20 -7.61
C GLU A 11 -8.04 -10.86 -7.18
N LYS A 12 -7.34 -11.81 -6.54
CA LYS A 12 -5.90 -11.69 -6.22
C LYS A 12 -5.09 -11.39 -7.49
N GLN A 13 -5.34 -12.11 -8.59
CA GLN A 13 -4.64 -11.89 -9.85
C GLN A 13 -4.91 -10.50 -10.46
N SER A 14 -6.16 -10.04 -10.41
CA SER A 14 -6.56 -8.70 -10.86
C SER A 14 -5.87 -7.59 -10.06
N ILE A 15 -5.81 -7.74 -8.74
CA ILE A 15 -5.09 -6.81 -7.86
C ILE A 15 -3.61 -6.76 -8.24
N LEU A 16 -2.95 -7.92 -8.37
CA LEU A 16 -1.53 -8.00 -8.72
C LEU A 16 -1.23 -7.37 -10.08
N ALA A 17 -2.07 -7.59 -11.09
CA ALA A 17 -1.90 -7.04 -12.43
C ALA A 17 -1.95 -5.50 -12.45
N ARG A 18 -2.65 -4.88 -11.48
CA ARG A 18 -2.77 -3.43 -11.36
C ARG A 18 -1.75 -2.81 -10.40
N THR A 19 -1.05 -3.62 -9.60
CA THR A 19 -0.01 -3.16 -8.68
C THR A 19 1.34 -3.19 -9.39
N ALA A 20 2.01 -2.04 -9.54
CA ALA A 20 3.29 -1.96 -10.25
C ALA A 20 4.37 -2.89 -9.66
N LEU A 21 4.41 -3.04 -8.33
CA LEU A 21 5.34 -3.95 -7.65
C LEU A 21 4.94 -5.44 -7.75
N SER A 22 3.82 -5.78 -8.39
CA SER A 22 3.36 -7.16 -8.65
C SER A 22 3.31 -8.05 -7.40
N ARG A 23 3.06 -7.46 -6.23
CA ARG A 23 2.87 -8.16 -4.96
C ARG A 23 1.76 -7.52 -4.14
N LEU A 24 1.22 -8.29 -3.19
CA LEU A 24 0.36 -7.73 -2.15
C LEU A 24 1.21 -6.94 -1.14
N GLY A 25 0.57 -5.94 -0.52
CA GLY A 25 1.15 -5.23 0.60
C GLY A 25 1.21 -6.11 1.83
N ASP A 26 2.24 -5.90 2.64
CA ASP A 26 2.40 -6.51 3.96
C ASP A 26 2.18 -5.42 5.04
N PRO A 27 1.65 -5.74 6.23
CA PRO A 27 1.58 -4.79 7.33
C PRO A 27 2.90 -4.05 7.63
N ALA A 28 4.05 -4.69 7.38
CA ALA A 28 5.37 -4.09 7.52
C ALA A 28 5.63 -2.92 6.55
N ASP A 29 4.99 -2.89 5.37
CA ASP A 29 5.10 -1.78 4.42
C ASP A 29 4.52 -0.49 5.04
N ILE A 30 3.37 -0.61 5.72
CA ILE A 30 2.73 0.51 6.43
C ILE A 30 3.56 0.91 7.65
N ALA A 31 4.02 -0.05 8.44
CA ALA A 31 4.82 0.22 9.63
C ALA A 31 6.11 0.99 9.29
N SER A 32 6.78 0.61 8.19
CA SER A 32 7.98 1.29 7.72
C SER A 32 7.70 2.73 7.26
N ALA A 33 6.59 2.95 6.54
CA ALA A 33 6.19 4.30 6.14
C ALA A 33 5.86 5.21 7.33
N VAL A 34 5.19 4.66 8.36
CA VAL A 34 4.93 5.37 9.62
C VAL A 34 6.24 5.69 10.33
N ALA A 35 7.17 4.73 10.43
CA ALA A 35 8.48 4.94 11.05
C ALA A 35 9.25 6.07 10.35
N TYR A 36 9.31 6.07 9.02
CA TYR A 36 9.92 7.15 8.25
C TYR A 36 9.30 8.51 8.57
N LEU A 37 7.96 8.62 8.54
CA LEU A 37 7.28 9.89 8.82
C LEU A 37 7.50 10.37 10.26
N ALA A 38 7.52 9.44 11.22
CA ALA A 38 7.65 9.76 12.64
C ALA A 38 9.09 10.08 13.07
N LEU A 39 10.08 9.45 12.46
CA LEU A 39 11.47 9.47 12.94
C LEU A 39 12.40 10.25 12.01
N ASP A 40 12.19 10.18 10.71
CA ASP A 40 13.17 10.63 9.72
C ASP A 40 12.71 11.86 8.91
N ALA A 41 11.43 12.24 8.99
CA ALA A 41 10.84 13.30 8.16
C ALA A 41 10.32 14.52 8.97
N PRO A 42 11.14 15.18 9.82
CA PRO A 42 10.67 16.17 10.79
C PRO A 42 10.08 17.46 10.19
N TYR A 43 10.28 17.70 8.90
CA TYR A 43 9.77 18.88 8.19
C TYR A 43 8.63 18.56 7.21
N VAL A 44 8.14 17.30 7.20
CA VAL A 44 7.02 16.88 6.35
C VAL A 44 5.72 16.95 7.15
N THR A 45 4.78 17.77 6.68
CA THR A 45 3.44 17.89 7.27
C THR A 45 2.38 18.14 6.20
N GLY A 46 1.12 17.80 6.50
CA GLY A 46 -0.02 18.00 5.60
C GLY A 46 -0.02 17.13 4.34
N GLN A 47 0.78 16.08 4.29
CA GLN A 47 0.89 15.19 3.13
C GLN A 47 0.17 13.87 3.34
N ILE A 48 -0.37 13.31 2.25
CA ILE A 48 -0.90 11.95 2.19
C ILE A 48 0.10 11.10 1.42
N LEU A 49 0.66 10.07 2.08
CA LEU A 49 1.56 9.13 1.45
C LEU A 49 0.79 7.86 1.07
N ALA A 50 0.66 7.60 -0.23
CA ALA A 50 0.12 6.34 -0.72
C ALA A 50 1.15 5.21 -0.51
N VAL A 51 0.75 4.16 0.22
CA VAL A 51 1.55 2.96 0.46
C VAL A 51 0.79 1.77 -0.13
N ASP A 52 0.82 1.64 -1.45
CA ASP A 52 -0.07 0.73 -2.20
C ASP A 52 0.65 -0.08 -3.29
N GLY A 53 1.98 -0.11 -3.27
CA GLY A 53 2.79 -0.80 -4.28
C GLY A 53 2.65 -0.24 -5.70
N GLY A 54 2.18 1.00 -5.84
CA GLY A 54 1.98 1.67 -7.12
C GLY A 54 0.65 1.34 -7.79
N ARG A 55 -0.33 0.79 -7.05
CA ARG A 55 -1.65 0.46 -7.58
C ARG A 55 -2.42 1.68 -8.08
N SER A 56 -2.18 2.85 -7.49
CA SER A 56 -2.84 4.11 -7.87
C SER A 56 -2.15 4.89 -8.98
N LEU A 57 -1.04 4.39 -9.56
CA LEU A 57 -0.25 5.13 -10.56
C LEU A 57 -1.00 5.43 -11.87
N ASN A 58 -1.98 4.59 -12.23
CA ASN A 58 -2.74 4.69 -13.48
C ASN A 58 -4.24 4.91 -13.22
N MET A 59 -4.58 5.61 -12.13
CA MET A 59 -5.97 6.00 -11.84
C MET A 59 -6.37 7.27 -12.59
#